data_AF-A0A2V5UQC4-F1
#
_entry.id   AF-A0A2V5UQC4-F1
#
_cell.length_a   1.000
_cell.length_b   1.000
_cell.length_c   1.000
_cell.angle_alpha   90.00
_cell.angle_beta   90.00
_cell.angle_gamma   90.00
#
_symmetry.space_group_name_H-M   'P 1'
#
loop_
_entity.id
_entity.type
_entity.pdbx_description
1 polymer ?
#
loop_
_entity_poly.entity_id
_entity_poly.type
_entity_poly.pdbx_seq_one_letter_code
_entity_poly.pdbx_strand_id
1 'polypeptide(L)'
;MNQRLIAEIGRTQRLEIINSLKRTRGMSVNELVEKMKMSYMGIKQHCLTLQRDGYLDTWRRPQKMGRPEMVYRLTRRSHDLFHADSHQLTLDLLKAAEEIYGPNAPEKLLYNIFEKKTAALKARTKGDTVADRAKWLANVRDAEGYMSQFVYNHQDGGPRIFECHSPILNLLDRYPIVGRLEQDMFEAVLRTKVRRQMMRNSGLYECAFHFAA
;
A
#
# COMPACT_ATOMS: atom_id res chain seq x y z
N MET A 1 1.42 -7.70 -13.25
CA MET A 1 1.49 -7.19 -14.65
C MET A 1 2.22 -5.86 -14.65
N ASN A 2 3.13 -5.66 -15.61
CA ASN A 2 4.05 -4.52 -15.63
C ASN A 2 3.27 -3.24 -15.98
N GLN A 3 2.90 -2.41 -14.99
CA GLN A 3 2.16 -1.16 -15.21
C GLN A 3 2.82 -0.25 -16.25
N ARG A 4 4.16 -0.36 -16.42
CA ARG A 4 4.91 0.30 -17.50
C ARG A 4 4.44 -0.12 -18.90
N LEU A 5 4.22 -1.41 -19.15
CA LEU A 5 3.80 -1.92 -20.46
C LEU A 5 2.37 -1.48 -20.82
N ILE A 6 1.46 -1.41 -19.83
CA ILE A 6 0.10 -0.89 -20.04
C ILE A 6 0.12 0.62 -20.30
N ALA A 7 0.97 1.35 -19.59
CA ALA A 7 1.17 2.77 -19.85
C ALA A 7 1.83 3.03 -21.22
N GLU A 8 2.66 2.12 -21.73
CA GLU A 8 3.27 2.23 -23.06
C GLU A 8 2.26 1.94 -24.19
N ILE A 9 1.33 1.01 -23.98
CA ILE A 9 0.35 0.60 -25.01
C ILE A 9 -0.93 1.46 -24.96
N GLY A 10 -1.27 2.04 -23.80
CA GLY A 10 -2.50 2.80 -23.61
C GLY A 10 -2.39 3.88 -22.54
N ARG A 11 -1.65 4.97 -22.81
CA ARG A 11 -1.73 6.20 -21.99
C ARG A 11 -3.13 6.81 -22.08
N THR A 12 -4.02 6.38 -21.20
CA THR A 12 -5.27 7.09 -20.95
C THR A 12 -5.07 7.96 -19.73
N GLN A 13 -5.46 9.24 -19.82
CA GLN A 13 -5.41 10.19 -18.71
C GLN A 13 -6.15 9.66 -17.47
N ARG A 14 -7.15 8.78 -17.69
CA ARG A 14 -7.86 8.04 -16.65
C ARG A 14 -6.94 7.13 -15.83
N LEU A 15 -6.02 6.40 -16.47
CA LEU A 15 -5.07 5.53 -15.77
C LEU A 15 -4.07 6.36 -14.94
N GLU A 16 -3.62 7.50 -15.47
CA GLU A 16 -2.74 8.42 -14.74
C GLU A 16 -3.42 9.03 -13.50
N ILE A 17 -4.72 9.36 -13.59
CA ILE A 17 -5.53 9.79 -12.44
C ILE A 17 -5.59 8.67 -11.38
N ILE A 18 -5.91 7.43 -11.80
CA ILE A 18 -5.99 6.27 -10.89
C ILE A 18 -4.65 6.03 -10.17
N ASN A 19 -3.54 6.04 -10.91
CA ASN A 19 -2.21 5.87 -10.35
C ASN A 19 -1.82 7.03 -9.41
N SER A 20 -2.22 8.26 -9.75
CA SER A 20 -1.96 9.43 -8.91
C SER A 20 -2.69 9.36 -7.57
N LEU A 21 -3.93 8.85 -7.58
CA LEU A 21 -4.78 8.71 -6.40
C LEU A 21 -4.37 7.53 -5.50
N LYS A 22 -3.74 6.49 -6.06
CA LYS A 22 -3.40 5.28 -5.29
C LYS A 22 -2.45 5.53 -4.12
N ARG A 23 -1.57 6.53 -4.23
CA ARG A 23 -0.58 6.89 -3.20
C ARG A 23 -1.04 8.01 -2.28
N THR A 24 -2.34 8.35 -2.29
CA THR A 24 -2.89 9.43 -1.46
C THR A 24 -4.22 9.04 -0.84
N ARG A 25 -4.70 9.88 0.08
CA ARG A 25 -6.04 9.79 0.69
C ARG A 25 -7.16 10.31 -0.23
N GLY A 26 -6.83 10.56 -1.49
CA GLY A 26 -7.65 11.28 -2.44
C GLY A 26 -7.05 12.64 -2.81
N MET A 27 -7.42 13.13 -3.99
CA MET A 27 -6.99 14.41 -4.53
C MET A 27 -8.18 15.23 -5.04
N SER A 28 -8.11 16.55 -4.90
CA SER A 28 -9.03 17.47 -5.56
C SER A 28 -8.69 17.59 -7.05
N VAL A 29 -9.63 18.16 -7.82
CA VAL A 29 -9.39 18.42 -9.25
C VAL A 29 -8.20 19.36 -9.45
N ASN A 30 -8.00 20.32 -8.54
CA ASN A 30 -6.87 21.25 -8.63
C ASN A 30 -5.54 20.54 -8.40
N GLU A 31 -5.45 19.67 -7.38
CA GLU A 31 -4.24 18.86 -7.13
C GLU A 31 -3.91 17.95 -8.34
N LEU A 32 -4.93 17.38 -8.98
CA LEU A 32 -4.76 16.57 -10.20
C LEU A 32 -4.33 17.42 -11.41
N VAL A 33 -4.87 18.63 -11.57
CA VAL A 33 -4.48 19.59 -12.62
C VAL A 33 -3.01 19.95 -12.49
N GLU A 34 -2.54 20.30 -11.29
CA GLU A 34 -1.14 20.63 -11.04
C GLU A 34 -0.22 19.45 -11.38
N LYS A 35 -0.62 18.24 -11.00
CA LYS A 35 0.17 17.02 -11.21
C LYS A 35 0.22 16.58 -12.67
N MET A 36 -0.89 16.71 -13.40
CA MET A 36 -1.04 16.20 -14.76
C MET A 36 -0.87 17.28 -15.85
N LYS A 37 -0.78 18.55 -15.47
CA LYS A 37 -0.64 19.71 -16.37
C LYS A 37 -1.73 19.76 -17.46
N MET A 38 -2.97 19.45 -17.07
CA MET A 38 -4.15 19.45 -17.94
C MET A 38 -5.15 20.53 -17.52
N SER A 39 -6.11 20.86 -18.40
CA SER A 39 -7.18 21.80 -18.04
C SER A 39 -8.09 21.23 -16.94
N TYR A 40 -8.60 22.12 -16.10
CA TYR A 40 -9.53 21.75 -15.02
C TYR A 40 -10.74 20.97 -15.53
N MET A 41 -11.31 21.38 -16.67
CA MET A 41 -12.46 20.69 -17.26
C MET A 41 -12.11 19.32 -17.86
N GLY A 42 -10.91 19.16 -18.42
CA GLY A 42 -10.44 17.85 -18.89
C GLY A 42 -10.32 16.86 -17.74
N ILE A 43 -9.65 17.24 -16.65
CA ILE A 43 -9.52 16.39 -15.46
C ILE A 43 -10.89 16.10 -14.84
N LYS A 44 -11.75 17.12 -14.66
CA LYS A 44 -13.07 16.94 -14.06
C LYS A 44 -13.92 15.94 -14.85
N GLN A 45 -13.91 16.00 -16.19
CA GLN A 45 -14.65 15.05 -17.03
C GLN A 45 -14.13 13.61 -16.88
N HIS A 46 -12.81 13.42 -16.81
CA HIS A 46 -12.24 12.11 -16.54
C HIS A 46 -12.62 11.58 -15.16
N CYS A 47 -12.57 12.43 -14.12
CA CYS A 47 -13.00 12.06 -12.77
C CYS A 47 -14.49 11.69 -12.70
N LEU A 48 -15.37 12.45 -13.34
CA LEU A 48 -16.81 12.14 -13.41
C LEU A 48 -17.06 10.82 -14.12
N THR A 49 -16.35 10.55 -15.21
CA THR A 49 -16.46 9.28 -15.93
C THR A 49 -16.01 8.11 -15.06
N LEU A 50 -14.85 8.23 -14.42
CA LEU A 50 -14.34 7.20 -13.52
C LEU A 50 -15.23 6.99 -12.28
N GLN A 51 -15.86 8.04 -11.77
CA GLN A 51 -16.83 7.94 -10.69
C GLN A 51 -18.10 7.20 -11.14
N ARG A 52 -18.65 7.56 -12.30
CA ARG A 52 -19.81 6.87 -12.90
C ARG A 52 -19.51 5.39 -13.14
N ASP A 53 -18.32 5.08 -13.61
CA ASP A 53 -17.88 3.70 -13.87
C ASP A 53 -17.49 2.95 -12.57
N GLY A 54 -17.57 3.61 -11.41
CA GLY A 54 -17.39 3.02 -10.09
C GLY A 54 -15.93 2.86 -9.63
N TYR A 55 -14.96 3.44 -10.33
CA TYR A 55 -13.54 3.43 -9.95
C TYR A 55 -13.19 4.49 -8.91
N LEU A 56 -13.95 5.60 -8.89
CA LEU A 56 -13.77 6.69 -7.95
C LEU A 56 -15.03 6.95 -7.11
N ASP A 57 -14.84 7.39 -5.88
CA ASP A 57 -15.85 8.05 -5.06
C ASP A 57 -15.38 9.46 -4.65
N THR A 58 -16.27 10.23 -4.04
CA THR A 58 -15.95 11.59 -3.55
C THR A 58 -16.04 11.65 -2.03
N TRP A 59 -15.10 12.34 -1.41
CA TRP A 59 -15.11 12.62 0.02
C TRP A 59 -14.86 14.09 0.30
N ARG A 60 -15.45 14.59 1.39
CA ARG A 60 -15.21 15.95 1.88
C ARG A 60 -14.07 15.92 2.88
N ARG A 61 -12.88 16.33 2.44
CA ARG A 61 -11.68 16.43 3.27
C ARG A 61 -11.78 17.71 4.14
N PRO A 62 -11.80 17.59 5.48
CA PRO A 62 -11.79 18.75 6.36
C PRO A 62 -10.53 19.59 6.12
N GLN A 63 -10.69 20.91 6.03
CA GLN A 63 -9.57 21.86 5.93
C GLN A 63 -9.41 22.63 7.24
N LYS A 64 -8.19 23.09 7.55
CA LYS A 64 -7.90 23.91 8.75
C LYS A 64 -8.68 25.23 8.76
N MET A 65 -9.03 25.75 7.59
CA MET A 65 -9.79 26.98 7.41
C MET A 65 -10.66 26.85 6.14
N GLY A 66 -11.92 27.27 6.17
CA GLY A 66 -12.82 27.27 5.01
C GLY A 66 -13.71 26.03 4.86
N ARG A 67 -14.44 25.96 3.74
CA ARG A 67 -15.37 24.85 3.44
C ARG A 67 -14.58 23.57 3.15
N PRO A 68 -14.99 22.39 3.65
CA PRO A 68 -14.36 21.13 3.31
C PRO A 68 -14.18 20.95 1.81
N GLU A 69 -12.99 20.53 1.39
CA GLU A 69 -12.64 20.36 0.00
C GLU A 69 -13.16 19.02 -0.51
N MET A 70 -13.74 19.01 -1.71
CA MET A 70 -14.16 17.77 -2.36
C MET A 70 -12.96 17.12 -3.04
N VAL A 71 -12.64 15.91 -2.61
CA VAL A 71 -11.58 15.08 -3.21
C VAL A 71 -12.17 13.82 -3.83
N TYR A 72 -11.54 13.36 -4.92
CA TYR A 72 -11.76 12.05 -5.49
C TYR A 72 -10.86 11.04 -4.82
N ARG A 73 -11.35 9.83 -4.63
CA ARG A 73 -10.64 8.71 -3.99
C ARG A 73 -10.94 7.42 -4.73
N LEU A 74 -10.02 6.47 -4.60
CA LEU A 74 -10.14 5.14 -5.19
C LEU A 74 -11.17 4.31 -4.44
N THR A 75 -12.07 3.66 -5.19
CA THR A 75 -12.99 2.65 -4.64
C THR A 75 -12.33 1.27 -4.58
N ARG A 76 -12.98 0.31 -3.93
CA ARG A 76 -12.54 -1.10 -3.94
C ARG A 76 -12.40 -1.66 -5.36
N ARG A 77 -13.28 -1.29 -6.29
CA ARG A 77 -13.22 -1.75 -7.69
C ARG A 77 -11.91 -1.38 -8.37
N SER A 78 -11.35 -0.21 -8.05
CA SER A 78 -10.07 0.19 -8.61
C SER A 78 -8.90 -0.65 -8.10
N HIS A 79 -9.05 -1.36 -6.98
CA HIS A 79 -7.97 -2.18 -6.43
C HIS A 79 -7.62 -3.35 -7.34
N ASP A 80 -8.58 -3.89 -8.10
CA ASP A 80 -8.34 -4.97 -9.05
C ASP A 80 -7.44 -4.56 -10.22
N LEU A 81 -7.30 -3.25 -10.47
CA LEU A 81 -6.34 -2.71 -11.46
C LEU A 81 -4.89 -2.76 -10.96
N PHE A 82 -4.70 -2.92 -9.64
CA PHE A 82 -3.39 -3.06 -9.03
C PHE A 82 -3.22 -4.53 -8.65
N HIS A 83 -2.25 -5.20 -9.26
CA HIS A 83 -2.01 -6.61 -8.95
C HIS A 83 -1.79 -6.80 -7.44
N ALA A 84 -2.57 -7.71 -6.87
CA ALA A 84 -2.12 -8.47 -5.71
C ALA A 84 -1.23 -9.61 -6.27
N ASP A 85 -0.01 -9.71 -5.77
CA ASP A 85 0.98 -10.70 -6.20
C ASP A 85 0.69 -12.10 -5.64
N SER A 86 -0.12 -12.17 -4.59
CA SER A 86 -0.61 -13.43 -4.03
C SER A 86 -1.63 -14.06 -4.96
N HIS A 87 -1.11 -14.87 -5.88
CA HIS A 87 -1.84 -15.72 -6.80
C HIS A 87 -2.90 -16.56 -6.06
N GLN A 88 -4.06 -16.77 -6.71
CA GLN A 88 -5.09 -17.71 -6.22
C GLN A 88 -4.49 -19.09 -5.89
N LEU A 89 -3.54 -19.54 -6.72
CA LEU A 89 -2.77 -20.76 -6.48
C LEU A 89 -2.09 -20.80 -5.10
N THR A 90 -1.57 -19.68 -4.59
CA THR A 90 -0.93 -19.64 -3.26
C THR A 90 -1.94 -19.90 -2.15
N LEU A 91 -3.14 -19.34 -2.25
CA LEU A 91 -4.21 -19.60 -1.29
C LEU A 91 -4.68 -21.05 -1.36
N ASP A 92 -4.83 -21.59 -2.58
CA ASP A 92 -5.23 -22.98 -2.79
C ASP A 92 -4.17 -23.96 -2.25
N LEU A 93 -2.88 -23.66 -2.42
CA LEU A 93 -1.78 -24.45 -1.85
C LEU A 93 -1.78 -24.42 -0.32
N LEU A 94 -2.02 -23.26 0.29
CA LEU A 94 -2.12 -23.17 1.74
C LEU A 94 -3.34 -23.92 2.27
N LYS A 95 -4.48 -23.83 1.57
CA LYS A 95 -5.67 -24.61 1.91
C LYS A 95 -5.42 -26.12 1.77
N ALA A 96 -4.78 -26.56 0.70
CA ALA A 96 -4.39 -27.97 0.54
C ALA A 96 -3.43 -28.43 1.65
N ALA A 97 -2.50 -27.57 2.08
CA ALA A 97 -1.63 -27.88 3.21
C ALA A 97 -2.41 -28.03 4.52
N GLU A 98 -3.44 -27.22 4.73
CA GLU A 98 -4.38 -27.34 5.86
C GLU A 98 -5.10 -28.70 5.85
N GLU A 99 -5.60 -29.12 4.68
CA GLU A 99 -6.34 -30.37 4.50
C GLU A 99 -5.45 -31.62 4.68
N ILE A 100 -4.21 -31.58 4.19
CA ILE A 100 -3.29 -32.73 4.20
C ILE A 100 -2.52 -32.83 5.54
N TYR A 101 -2.05 -31.71 6.06
CA TYR A 101 -1.11 -31.66 7.20
C TYR A 101 -1.72 -31.05 8.48
N GLY A 102 -3.00 -30.69 8.44
CA GLY A 102 -3.76 -30.18 9.57
C GLY A 102 -3.78 -28.65 9.70
N PRO A 103 -4.59 -28.13 10.64
CA PRO A 103 -4.98 -26.72 10.71
C PRO A 103 -3.82 -25.73 10.91
N ASN A 104 -2.71 -26.18 11.50
CA ASN A 104 -1.56 -25.33 11.78
C ASN A 104 -0.54 -25.30 10.64
N ALA A 105 -0.69 -26.12 9.60
CA ALA A 105 0.26 -26.22 8.51
C ALA A 105 0.44 -24.91 7.72
N PRO A 106 -0.64 -24.17 7.36
CA PRO A 106 -0.49 -22.91 6.63
C PRO A 106 0.33 -21.88 7.40
N GLU A 107 0.06 -21.72 8.69
CA GLU A 107 0.76 -20.75 9.54
C GLU A 107 2.26 -21.09 9.69
N LYS A 108 2.60 -22.38 9.82
CA LYS A 108 3.99 -22.85 9.86
C LYS A 108 4.74 -22.56 8.55
N LEU A 109 4.09 -22.78 7.41
CA LEU A 109 4.66 -22.48 6.10
C LEU A 109 4.92 -20.97 5.96
N LEU A 110 3.93 -20.15 6.32
CA LEU A 110 4.04 -18.69 6.29
C LEU A 110 5.17 -18.20 7.21
N TYR A 111 5.25 -18.71 8.44
CA TYR A 111 6.34 -18.40 9.37
C TYR A 111 7.71 -18.67 8.74
N ASN A 112 7.93 -19.86 8.16
CA ASN A 112 9.20 -20.22 7.54
C ASN A 112 9.55 -19.34 6.34
N ILE A 113 8.56 -18.96 5.52
CA ILE A 113 8.76 -18.03 4.39
C ILE A 113 9.18 -16.65 4.91
N PHE A 114 8.51 -16.13 5.93
CA PHE A 114 8.81 -14.82 6.52
C PHE A 114 10.15 -14.80 7.26
N GLU A 115 10.55 -15.88 7.92
CA GLU A 115 11.86 -16.04 8.53
C GLU A 115 12.98 -15.91 7.47
N LYS A 116 12.86 -16.66 6.37
CA LYS A 116 13.83 -16.58 5.26
C LYS A 116 13.87 -15.19 4.63
N LYS A 117 12.71 -14.55 4.45
CA LYS A 117 12.61 -13.18 3.93
C LYS A 117 13.28 -12.18 4.88
N THR A 118 13.01 -12.30 6.17
CA THR A 118 13.60 -11.45 7.21
C THR A 118 15.11 -11.58 7.24
N ALA A 119 15.64 -12.81 7.21
CA ALA A 119 17.07 -13.05 7.16
C ALA A 119 17.72 -12.41 5.91
N ALA A 120 17.11 -12.57 4.73
CA ALA A 120 17.60 -11.97 3.49
C ALA A 120 17.58 -10.43 3.53
N LEU A 121 16.55 -9.82 4.10
CA LEU A 121 16.48 -8.36 4.27
C LEU A 121 17.54 -7.86 5.26
N LYS A 122 17.71 -8.53 6.40
CA LYS A 122 18.74 -8.19 7.39
C LYS A 122 20.14 -8.21 6.79
N ALA A 123 20.47 -9.23 6.00
CA ALA A 123 21.77 -9.35 5.35
C ALA A 123 22.06 -8.22 4.35
N ARG A 124 21.01 -7.62 3.76
CA ARG A 124 21.12 -6.54 2.76
C ARG A 124 20.88 -5.15 3.33
N THR A 125 20.51 -5.05 4.61
CA THR A 125 20.12 -3.79 5.25
C THR A 125 21.28 -2.80 5.21
N LYS A 126 20.98 -1.56 4.83
CA LYS A 126 21.96 -0.46 4.75
C LYS A 126 21.59 0.64 5.75
N GLY A 127 22.60 1.29 6.32
CA GLY A 127 22.45 2.45 7.19
C GLY A 127 22.67 2.15 8.68
N ASP A 128 23.29 3.11 9.36
CA ASP A 128 23.73 2.97 10.75
C ASP A 128 22.64 3.40 11.74
N THR A 129 21.82 4.37 11.35
CA THR A 129 20.70 4.86 12.16
C THR A 129 19.40 4.12 11.86
N VAL A 130 18.44 4.15 12.79
CA VAL A 130 17.09 3.61 12.56
C VAL A 130 16.44 4.31 11.36
N ALA A 131 16.63 5.62 11.22
CA ALA A 131 16.09 6.40 10.11
C ALA A 131 16.67 5.97 8.75
N ASP A 132 17.96 5.67 8.66
CA ASP A 132 18.57 5.21 7.41
C ASP A 132 18.09 3.82 7.02
N ARG A 133 17.99 2.91 8.00
CA ARG A 133 17.40 1.58 7.79
C ARG A 133 15.94 1.68 7.37
N ALA A 134 15.19 2.63 7.93
CA ALA A 134 13.79 2.87 7.56
C ALA A 134 13.63 3.41 6.14
N LYS A 135 14.48 4.36 5.72
CA LYS A 135 14.51 4.83 4.32
C LYS A 135 14.85 3.70 3.37
N TRP A 136 15.86 2.90 3.69
CA TRP A 136 16.25 1.75 2.89
C TRP A 136 15.11 0.72 2.78
N LEU A 137 14.50 0.36 3.91
CA LEU A 137 13.40 -0.60 3.95
C LEU A 137 12.19 -0.08 3.17
N ALA A 138 11.84 1.20 3.31
CA ALA A 138 10.75 1.80 2.56
C ALA A 138 10.96 1.70 1.03
N ASN A 139 12.19 1.91 0.55
CA ASN A 139 12.52 1.75 -0.87
C ASN A 139 12.41 0.30 -1.34
N VAL A 140 12.87 -0.67 -0.54
CA VAL A 140 12.71 -2.09 -0.86
C VAL A 140 11.23 -2.47 -0.94
N ARG A 141 10.43 -2.01 0.02
CA ARG A 141 9.00 -2.27 0.08
C ARG A 141 8.23 -1.61 -1.07
N ASP A 142 8.62 -0.41 -1.49
CA ASP A 142 8.05 0.23 -2.68
C ASP A 142 8.35 -0.57 -3.95
N ALA A 143 9.57 -1.08 -4.10
CA ALA A 143 9.95 -1.95 -5.21
C ALA A 143 9.23 -3.30 -5.19
N GLU A 144 8.88 -3.82 -4.01
CA GLU A 144 8.01 -4.99 -3.83
C GLU A 144 6.52 -4.69 -4.09
N GLY A 145 6.16 -3.44 -4.39
CA GLY A 145 4.77 -3.06 -4.74
C GLY A 145 3.91 -2.57 -3.57
N TYR A 146 4.45 -2.44 -2.35
CA TYR A 146 3.67 -1.97 -1.18
C TYR A 146 3.35 -0.47 -1.21
N MET A 147 3.88 0.26 -2.20
CA MET A 147 3.74 1.72 -2.32
C MET A 147 4.17 2.42 -1.03
N SER A 148 5.37 2.05 -0.58
CA SER A 148 5.89 2.38 0.73
C SER A 148 6.64 3.71 0.71
N GLN A 149 6.47 4.51 1.77
CA GLN A 149 7.15 5.78 1.96
C GLN A 149 7.62 5.94 3.41
N PHE A 150 8.86 6.40 3.60
CA PHE A 150 9.34 6.81 4.91
C PHE A 150 8.92 8.26 5.18
N VAL A 151 8.26 8.49 6.31
CA VAL A 151 7.79 9.80 6.75
C VAL A 151 8.42 10.12 8.10
N TYR A 152 9.14 11.24 8.15
CA TYR A 152 9.72 11.78 9.37
C TYR A 152 8.99 13.08 9.71
N ASN A 153 7.91 12.98 10.50
CA ASN A 153 7.18 14.17 10.94
C ASN A 153 7.31 14.34 12.45
N HIS A 154 8.08 15.35 12.87
CA HIS A 154 8.25 15.71 14.29
C HIS A 154 6.94 16.17 14.95
N GLN A 155 5.95 16.62 14.18
CA GLN A 155 4.68 17.14 14.73
C GLN A 155 3.55 16.09 14.82
N ASP A 156 3.64 14.95 14.10
CA ASP A 156 2.52 13.98 13.94
C ASP A 156 2.85 12.55 14.44
N GLY A 157 3.61 12.42 15.53
CA GLY A 157 3.77 11.13 16.22
C GLY A 157 4.95 10.25 15.79
N GLY A 158 6.08 10.87 15.41
CA GLY A 158 7.38 10.19 15.27
C GLY A 158 7.64 9.61 13.88
N PRO A 159 8.81 8.95 13.68
CA PRO A 159 9.16 8.32 12.41
C PRO A 159 8.23 7.15 12.11
N ARG A 160 7.81 7.04 10.85
CA ARG A 160 6.98 5.93 10.39
C ARG A 160 7.27 5.53 8.95
N ILE A 161 7.03 4.26 8.64
CA ILE A 161 6.89 3.79 7.25
C ILE A 161 5.40 3.66 6.97
N PHE A 162 4.96 4.21 5.83
CA PHE A 162 3.58 4.25 5.41
C PHE A 162 3.39 3.51 4.08
N GLU A 163 2.51 2.52 4.06
CA GLU A 163 2.20 1.68 2.89
C GLU A 163 0.74 1.87 2.47
N CYS A 164 0.52 2.21 1.19
CA CYS A 164 -0.82 2.42 0.61
C CYS A 164 -1.37 1.19 -0.13
N HIS A 165 -0.57 0.13 -0.24
CA HIS A 165 -0.94 -1.11 -0.91
C HIS A 165 -0.30 -2.29 -0.19
N SER A 166 -0.94 -3.45 -0.27
CA SER A 166 -0.30 -4.72 0.08
C SER A 166 -0.49 -5.67 -1.10
N PRO A 167 0.59 -6.10 -1.77
CA PRO A 167 0.51 -7.13 -2.80
C PRO A 167 0.00 -8.47 -2.28
N ILE A 168 0.08 -8.69 -0.96
CA ILE A 168 -0.38 -9.93 -0.30
C ILE A 168 -1.68 -9.72 0.50
N LEU A 169 -2.51 -8.74 0.09
CA LEU A 169 -3.69 -8.33 0.85
C LEU A 169 -4.68 -9.48 1.11
N ASN A 170 -4.94 -10.32 0.11
CA ASN A 170 -5.83 -11.49 0.24
C ASN A 170 -5.27 -12.55 1.22
N LEU A 171 -3.94 -12.68 1.29
CA LEU A 171 -3.23 -13.59 2.19
C LEU A 171 -3.32 -13.06 3.61
N LEU A 172 -3.15 -11.75 3.78
CA LEU A 172 -3.34 -11.07 5.06
C LEU A 172 -4.80 -11.16 5.56
N ASP A 173 -5.77 -11.09 4.65
CA ASP A 173 -7.20 -11.25 4.98
C ASP A 173 -7.54 -12.68 5.40
N ARG A 174 -6.94 -13.69 4.78
CA ARG A 174 -7.19 -15.10 5.09
C ARG A 174 -6.38 -15.58 6.31
N TYR A 175 -5.16 -15.10 6.48
CA TYR A 175 -4.21 -15.54 7.51
C TYR A 175 -3.69 -14.33 8.31
N PRO A 176 -4.38 -13.93 9.40
CA PRO A 176 -4.01 -12.76 10.20
C PRO A 176 -2.58 -12.80 10.78
N ILE A 177 -1.99 -13.99 10.93
CA ILE A 177 -0.59 -14.15 11.35
C ILE A 177 0.39 -13.37 10.45
N VAL A 178 0.08 -13.19 9.17
CA VAL A 178 0.91 -12.44 8.22
C VAL A 178 1.16 -11.01 8.70
N GLY A 179 0.16 -10.34 9.27
CA GLY A 179 0.34 -9.00 9.80
C GLY A 179 1.32 -8.94 10.98
N ARG A 180 1.38 -9.99 11.81
CA ARG A 180 2.37 -10.14 12.88
C ARG A 180 3.77 -10.41 12.32
N LEU A 181 3.88 -11.33 11.37
CA LEU A 181 5.15 -11.65 10.72
C LEU A 181 5.75 -10.45 9.98
N GLU A 182 4.91 -9.61 9.35
CA GLU A 182 5.35 -8.34 8.78
C GLU A 182 5.89 -7.39 9.84
N GLN A 183 5.22 -7.27 10.99
CA GLN A 183 5.70 -6.44 12.09
C GLN A 183 7.06 -6.95 12.62
N ASP A 184 7.19 -8.25 12.86
CA ASP A 184 8.42 -8.87 13.35
C ASP A 184 9.59 -8.68 12.36
N MET A 185 9.31 -8.80 11.06
CA MET A 185 10.27 -8.51 9.99
C MET A 185 10.75 -7.05 10.05
N PHE A 186 9.83 -6.09 10.24
CA PHE A 186 10.18 -4.68 10.39
C PHE A 186 11.00 -4.43 11.65
N GLU A 187 10.64 -5.02 12.80
CA GLU A 187 11.42 -4.90 14.03
C GLU A 187 12.85 -5.44 13.85
N ALA A 188 12.98 -6.59 13.20
CA ALA A 188 14.26 -7.25 13.01
C ALA A 188 15.18 -6.48 12.04
N VAL A 189 14.62 -5.83 11.02
CA VAL A 189 15.37 -4.99 10.07
C VAL A 189 15.73 -3.64 10.69
N LEU A 190 14.77 -2.98 11.33
CA LEU A 190 14.97 -1.64 11.93
C LEU A 190 15.77 -1.69 13.24
N ARG A 191 15.84 -2.86 13.89
CA ARG A 191 16.49 -3.07 15.20
C ARG A 191 15.87 -2.23 16.30
N THR A 192 14.55 -2.05 16.25
CA THR A 192 13.76 -1.29 17.22
C THR A 192 12.35 -1.87 17.27
N LYS A 193 11.59 -1.53 18.31
CA LYS A 193 10.19 -1.95 18.42
C LYS A 193 9.33 -1.18 17.43
N VAL A 194 8.41 -1.91 16.78
CA VAL A 194 7.57 -1.39 15.72
C VAL A 194 6.11 -1.67 16.06
N ARG A 195 5.29 -0.64 16.02
CA ARG A 195 3.84 -0.77 16.14
C ARG A 195 3.21 -0.69 14.76
N ARG A 196 2.57 -1.78 14.33
CA ARG A 196 1.76 -1.82 13.10
C ARG A 196 0.36 -1.28 13.38
N GLN A 197 -0.08 -0.29 12.60
CA GLN A 197 -1.44 0.23 12.62
C GLN A 197 -2.02 0.19 11.22
N MET A 198 -3.14 -0.50 11.07
CA MET A 198 -3.81 -0.68 9.79
C MET A 198 -5.17 -0.01 9.80
N MET A 199 -5.48 0.74 8.74
CA MET A 199 -6.78 1.35 8.52
C MET A 199 -7.36 0.88 7.19
N ARG A 200 -8.63 0.48 7.22
CA ARG A 200 -9.44 0.20 6.03
C ARG A 200 -10.69 1.05 6.08
N ASN A 201 -10.81 2.04 5.20
CA ASN A 201 -12.02 2.87 5.15
C ASN A 201 -12.45 3.14 3.70
N SER A 202 -13.70 2.80 3.38
CA SER A 202 -14.29 2.95 2.03
C SER A 202 -13.36 2.52 0.89
N GLY A 203 -12.71 1.37 1.06
CA GLY A 203 -11.80 0.80 0.06
C GLY A 203 -10.35 1.27 0.15
N LEU A 204 -10.03 2.37 0.83
CA LEU A 204 -8.62 2.73 1.09
C LEU A 204 -7.99 1.71 2.04
N TYR A 205 -6.81 1.23 1.68
CA TYR A 205 -5.94 0.44 2.53
C TYR A 205 -4.74 1.31 2.92
N GLU A 206 -4.52 1.48 4.21
CA GLU A 206 -3.34 2.14 4.73
C GLU A 206 -2.75 1.29 5.86
N CYS A 207 -1.43 1.09 5.82
CA CYS A 207 -0.69 0.46 6.90
C CYS A 207 0.48 1.37 7.30
N ALA A 208 0.54 1.73 8.58
CA ALA A 208 1.60 2.52 9.16
C ALA A 208 2.40 1.67 10.16
N PHE A 209 3.72 1.73 10.06
CA PHE A 209 4.66 1.12 10.98
C PHE A 209 5.37 2.23 11.74
N HIS A 210 5.01 2.39 13.01
CA HIS A 210 5.55 3.41 13.91
C HIS A 210 6.69 2.84 14.74
N PHE A 211 7.76 3.61 14.95
CA PHE A 211 8.90 3.20 15.76
C PHE A 211 9.58 4.39 16.43
N ALA A 212 10.46 4.13 17.39
CA ALA A 212 11.32 5.16 17.97
C ALA A 212 12.54 5.42 17.06
N ALA A 213 12.93 6.69 16.93
CA ALA A 213 14.12 7.10 16.17
C ALA A 213 15.42 6.74 16.91
#